data_AF-A0A8T9CKH5-F1
#
_entry.id   AF-A0A8T9CKH5-F1
#
_cell.length_a   1.000
_cell.length_b   1.000
_cell.length_c   1.000
_cell.angle_alpha   90.00
_cell.angle_beta   90.00
_cell.angle_gamma   90.00
#
_symmetry.space_group_name_H-M   'P 1'
#
loop_
_entity.id
_entity.type
_entity.pdbx_description
1 polymer ?
#
loop_
_entity_poly.entity_id
_entity_poly.type
_entity_poly.pdbx_seq_one_letter_code
_entity_poly.pdbx_strand_id
1 'polypeptide(L)' 'VFLKQMWAKNGGNGWGFVPDVFLAYLAERGVDKTILKKLCIDNPGRLLTA' A
#
# COMPACT_ATOMS: atom_id res chain seq x y z
N VAL A 1 -10.44 -15.19 -14.08
CA VAL A 1 -9.51 -14.04 -13.98
C VAL A 1 -9.86 -13.24 -12.73
N PHE A 2 -9.03 -13.29 -11.70
CA PHE A 2 -9.29 -12.73 -10.36
C PHE A 2 -9.10 -11.20 -10.27
N LEU A 3 -8.61 -10.56 -11.33
CA LEU A 3 -8.38 -9.11 -11.32
C LEU A 3 -9.68 -8.30 -11.23
N LYS A 4 -10.78 -8.78 -11.82
CA LYS A 4 -12.09 -8.09 -11.78
C LYS A 4 -12.68 -8.08 -10.36
N GLN A 5 -12.57 -9.19 -9.62
CA GLN A 5 -13.05 -9.28 -8.24
C GLN A 5 -12.19 -8.46 -7.25
N MET A 6 -10.95 -8.11 -7.59
CA MET A 6 -10.10 -7.26 -6.74
C MET A 6 -10.51 -5.77 -6.77
N TRP A 7 -11.32 -5.34 -7.74
CA TRP A 7 -11.77 -3.95 -7.83
C TRP A 7 -12.70 -3.58 -6.67
N ALA A 8 -12.51 -2.39 -6.12
CA ALA A 8 -13.34 -1.86 -5.02
C ALA A 8 -14.84 -1.91 -5.34
N LYS A 9 -15.23 -1.53 -6.57
CA LYS A 9 -16.63 -1.57 -7.01
C LYS A 9 -17.25 -2.97 -7.08
N ASN A 10 -16.43 -4.01 -7.05
CA ASN A 10 -16.86 -5.42 -7.09
C ASN A 10 -16.64 -6.12 -5.74
N GLY A 11 -16.46 -5.37 -4.65
CA GLY A 11 -16.26 -5.91 -3.29
C GLY A 11 -14.82 -6.29 -2.94
N GLY A 12 -13.85 -5.99 -3.82
CA GLY A 12 -12.43 -6.15 -3.52
C GLY A 12 -11.84 -4.93 -2.80
N ASN A 13 -10.54 -5.01 -2.49
CA ASN A 13 -9.83 -3.95 -1.75
C ASN A 13 -9.39 -2.76 -2.62
N GLY A 14 -9.32 -2.94 -3.94
CA GLY A 14 -8.86 -1.90 -4.87
C GLY A 14 -7.40 -1.49 -4.66
N TRP A 15 -7.02 -0.38 -5.30
CA TRP A 15 -5.64 0.12 -5.32
C TRP A 15 -5.27 0.94 -4.09
N GLY A 16 -6.25 1.54 -3.39
CA GLY A 16 -6.02 2.36 -2.19
C GLY A 16 -5.71 1.56 -0.92
N PHE A 17 -5.98 0.25 -0.90
CA PHE A 17 -5.85 -0.56 0.31
C PHE A 17 -4.46 -0.50 0.95
N VAL A 18 -3.40 -0.56 0.15
CA VAL A 18 -2.03 -0.52 0.67
C VAL A 18 -1.71 0.85 1.29
N PRO A 19 -1.79 1.99 0.57
CA PRO A 19 -1.46 3.29 1.15
C PRO A 19 -2.42 3.73 2.27
N ASP A 20 -3.70 3.37 2.20
CA ASP A 20 -4.72 3.91 3.11
C ASP A 20 -4.97 3.03 4.34
N VAL A 21 -5.09 1.71 4.16
CA VAL A 21 -5.46 0.77 5.24
C VAL A 21 -4.23 0.10 5.82
N PHE A 22 -3.37 -0.47 4.97
CA PHE A 22 -2.24 -1.25 5.45
C PHE A 22 -1.17 -0.40 6.15
N LEU A 23 -0.87 0.80 5.63
CA LEU A 23 0.05 1.71 6.31
C LEU A 23 -0.51 2.22 7.65
N ALA A 24 -1.82 2.43 7.77
CA ALA A 24 -2.46 2.79 9.03
C ALA A 24 -2.34 1.64 10.06
N TYR A 25 -2.59 0.40 9.64
CA TYR A 25 -2.39 -0.78 10.47
C TYR A 25 -0.94 -0.92 10.97
N LEU A 26 0.05 -0.69 10.10
CA LEU A 26 1.46 -0.71 10.51
C LEU A 26 1.78 0.41 11.50
N ALA A 27 1.21 1.60 11.31
CA ALA A 27 1.36 2.71 12.25
C ALA A 27 0.81 2.35 13.64
N GLU A 28 -0.36 1.72 13.72
CA GLU A 28 -0.94 1.22 14.98
C GLU A 28 -0.06 0.17 15.67
N ARG A 29 0.72 -0.59 14.89
CA ARG A 29 1.72 -1.54 15.41
C ARG A 29 3.06 -0.91 15.77
N GLY A 30 3.15 0.42 15.73
CA GLY A 30 4.33 1.16 16.16
C GLY A 30 5.42 1.28 15.11
N VAL A 31 5.13 1.03 13.83
CA VAL A 31 6.10 1.28 12.77
C VAL A 31 6.28 2.78 12.58
N ASP A 32 7.54 3.22 12.61
CA ASP A 32 7.89 4.63 12.53
C ASP A 32 7.42 5.29 11.22
N LYS A 33 6.98 6.54 11.31
CA LYS A 33 6.45 7.31 10.17
C LYS A 33 7.46 7.47 9.04
N THR A 34 8.75 7.58 9.34
CA THR A 34 9.80 7.69 8.32
C THR A 34 9.98 6.38 7.56
N ILE A 35 9.76 5.24 8.20
CA ILE A 35 9.74 3.92 7.54
C ILE A 35 8.51 3.79 6.67
N LEU A 36 7.32 4.15 7.16
CA LEU A 36 6.07 4.08 6.38
C LEU A 36 6.16 4.86 5.07
N LYS A 37 6.73 6.07 5.09
CA LYS A 37 6.97 6.88 3.89
C LYS A 37 7.82 6.14 2.84
N LYS A 38 8.87 5.45 3.27
CA LYS A 38 9.79 4.74 2.38
C LYS A 38 9.13 3.56 1.66
N LEU A 39 8.17 2.89 2.29
CA LEU A 39 7.60 1.64 1.77
C LEU A 39 6.87 1.80 0.44
N CYS A 40 6.10 2.89 0.28
CA CYS A 40 5.30 3.11 -0.93
C CYS A 40 5.82 4.23 -1.84
N ILE A 41 6.91 4.92 -1.47
CA ILE A 41 7.47 6.03 -2.24
C ILE A 41 8.94 5.77 -2.57
N ASP A 42 9.81 5.83 -1.56
CA ASP A 42 11.26 5.85 -1.80
C ASP A 42 11.80 4.48 -2.28
N ASN A 43 11.30 3.38 -1.69
CA ASN A 43 11.73 2.03 -2.06
C ASN A 43 11.30 1.65 -3.48
N PRO A 44 10.01 1.80 -3.88
CA PRO A 44 9.61 1.53 -5.26
C PRO A 44 10.26 2.48 -6.26
N GLY A 45 10.43 3.76 -5.89
CA GLY A 45 11.15 4.73 -6.73
C GLY A 45 12.56 4.21 -7.06
N ARG A 46 13.34 3.86 -6.03
CA ARG A 46 14.68 3.28 -6.24
C ARG A 46 14.67 1.98 -7.04
N LEU A 47 13.67 1.12 -6.86
CA LEU A 47 13.58 -0.14 -7.60
C LEU A 47 13.27 0.07 -9.10
N LEU A 48 12.39 1.02 -9.41
CA LEU A 48 11.83 1.19 -10.75
C LEU A 48 12.56 2.23 -11.61
N THR A 49 13.38 3.09 -11.00
CA THR A 49 14.10 4.17 -11.69
C THR A 49 15.63 4.04 -11.61
N ALA A 50 16.15 2.90 -11.18
CA ALA A 50 17.58 2.60 -11.19
C ALA A 50 18.07 2.09 -12.55
#